data_AF-A0A6V6ZE93-F1
#
_entry.id   AF-A0A6V6ZE93-F1
#
_cell.length_a   1.000
_cell.length_b   1.000
_cell.length_c   1.000
_cell.angle_alpha   90.00
_cell.angle_beta   90.00
_cell.angle_gamma   90.00
#
_symmetry.space_group_name_H-M   'P 1'
#
loop_
_entity.id
_entity.type
_entity.pdbx_description
1 polymer ?
#
loop_
_entity_poly.entity_id
_entity_poly.type
_entity_poly.pdbx_seq_one_letter_code
_entity_poly.pdbx_strand_id
1 'polypeptide(L)'
;MLGWKAYDFFNPNLEKKFDQNISKLNDKRKELNEIVRLATLEISGKNIPNKAMDLDDVSDELSEKMEDLGFRSFRFESSNNCNEKYRFSFIAWEDWNTDNLNYVEIIYSPCDSETKKGFHSFDGGHIDVFGAGGDWKILSDTDFI
;
A
#
# COMPACT_ATOMS: atom_id res chain seq x y z
N MET A 1 -25.87 7.24 -24.16
CA MET A 1 -25.49 8.51 -23.48
C MET A 1 -24.77 8.13 -22.20
N LEU A 2 -23.43 8.02 -22.27
CA LEU A 2 -22.57 7.69 -21.14
C LEU A 2 -22.20 8.99 -20.44
N GLY A 3 -22.95 9.29 -19.37
CA GLY A 3 -22.73 10.47 -18.56
C GLY A 3 -21.52 10.30 -17.65
N TRP A 4 -20.63 11.28 -17.72
CA TRP A 4 -19.76 11.75 -16.63
C TRP A 4 -18.64 10.80 -16.16
N LYS A 5 -17.55 10.78 -16.94
CA LYS A 5 -16.19 10.76 -16.38
C LYS A 5 -15.45 12.00 -16.89
N ALA A 6 -15.88 13.18 -16.42
CA ALA A 6 -15.05 14.37 -16.53
C ALA A 6 -13.98 14.25 -15.43
N TYR A 7 -12.77 13.86 -15.83
CA TYR A 7 -11.58 13.96 -15.00
C TYR A 7 -11.28 15.45 -14.85
N ASP A 8 -11.61 16.05 -13.70
CA ASP A 8 -11.19 17.40 -13.39
C ASP A 8 -9.76 17.33 -12.85
N PHE A 9 -8.79 17.59 -13.72
CA PHE A 9 -7.37 17.65 -13.39
C PHE A 9 -7.09 18.66 -12.25
N PHE A 10 -7.93 19.69 -12.10
CA PHE A 10 -7.76 20.75 -11.11
C PHE A 10 -8.54 20.50 -9.82
N ASN A 11 -9.40 19.46 -9.76
CA ASN A 11 -10.23 19.17 -8.60
C ASN A 11 -10.53 17.66 -8.47
N PRO A 12 -9.48 16.81 -8.34
CA PRO A 12 -9.70 15.38 -8.13
C PRO A 12 -10.52 15.18 -6.85
N ASN A 13 -11.59 14.40 -6.92
CA ASN A 13 -12.39 14.02 -5.75
C ASN A 13 -11.62 12.97 -4.92
N LEU A 14 -10.54 13.44 -4.31
CA LEU A 14 -9.53 12.68 -3.60
C LEU A 14 -10.15 11.90 -2.44
N GLU A 15 -10.93 12.57 -1.60
CA GLU A 15 -11.63 11.97 -0.46
C GLU A 15 -12.43 10.72 -0.86
N LYS A 16 -13.24 10.80 -1.93
CA LYS A 16 -14.01 9.65 -2.42
C LYS A 16 -13.11 8.50 -2.91
N LYS A 17 -11.98 8.81 -3.55
CA LYS A 17 -11.01 7.78 -4.00
C LYS A 17 -10.34 7.12 -2.79
N PHE A 18 -10.06 7.87 -1.75
CA PHE A 18 -9.49 7.35 -0.51
C PHE A 18 -10.46 6.45 0.22
N ASP A 19 -11.72 6.87 0.37
CA ASP A 19 -12.76 6.03 0.97
C ASP A 19 -12.91 4.68 0.25
N GLN A 20 -12.81 4.69 -1.08
CA GLN A 20 -12.84 3.46 -1.89
C GLN A 20 -11.64 2.56 -1.61
N ASN A 21 -10.43 3.11 -1.61
CA ASN A 21 -9.22 2.34 -1.30
C ASN A 21 -9.27 1.79 0.14
N ILE A 22 -9.74 2.59 1.10
CA ILE A 22 -9.92 2.16 2.49
C ILE A 22 -10.96 1.04 2.60
N SER A 23 -12.08 1.13 1.87
CA SER A 23 -13.06 0.04 1.81
C SER A 23 -12.42 -1.25 1.28
N LYS A 24 -11.73 -1.17 0.13
CA LYS A 24 -11.03 -2.33 -0.47
C LYS A 24 -9.99 -2.94 0.47
N LEU A 25 -9.23 -2.11 1.19
CA LEU A 25 -8.26 -2.55 2.19
C LEU A 25 -8.94 -3.30 3.33
N ASN A 26 -10.04 -2.76 3.85
CA ASN A 26 -10.81 -3.44 4.90
C ASN A 26 -11.39 -4.77 4.42
N ASP A 27 -11.88 -4.84 3.19
CA ASP A 27 -12.45 -6.05 2.60
C ASP A 27 -11.39 -7.14 2.40
N LYS A 28 -10.15 -6.76 2.03
CA LYS A 28 -9.01 -7.65 1.80
C LYS A 28 -8.10 -7.84 3.04
N ARG A 29 -8.56 -7.47 4.24
CA ARG A 29 -7.70 -7.40 5.44
C ARG A 29 -7.04 -8.73 5.78
N LYS A 30 -7.77 -9.84 5.61
CA LYS A 30 -7.27 -11.18 5.94
C LYS A 30 -6.10 -11.55 5.02
N GLU A 31 -6.28 -11.32 3.74
CA GLU A 31 -5.31 -11.58 2.68
C GLU A 31 -4.08 -10.68 2.82
N LEU A 32 -4.29 -9.42 3.20
CA LEU A 32 -3.20 -8.48 3.51
C LEU A 32 -2.39 -8.93 4.73
N ASN A 33 -3.03 -9.41 5.80
CA ASN A 33 -2.28 -9.93 6.95
C ASN A 33 -1.49 -11.20 6.60
N GLU A 34 -2.04 -12.03 5.70
CA GLU A 34 -1.35 -13.20 5.17
C GLU A 34 -0.12 -12.82 4.35
N ILE A 35 -0.20 -11.77 3.53
CA ILE A 35 0.94 -11.30 2.73
C ILE A 35 2.10 -10.83 3.61
N VAL A 36 1.81 -10.20 4.74
CA VAL A 36 2.85 -9.78 5.73
C VAL A 36 3.55 -11.01 6.32
N ARG A 37 2.79 -12.08 6.62
CA ARG A 37 3.36 -13.34 7.10
C ARG A 37 4.30 -13.94 6.05
N LEU A 38 3.87 -14.00 4.79
CA LEU A 38 4.66 -14.54 3.69
C LEU A 38 5.92 -13.70 3.44
N ALA A 39 5.77 -12.37 3.37
CA ALA A 39 6.90 -11.46 3.22
C ALA A 39 7.91 -11.58 4.37
N THR A 40 7.44 -11.78 5.61
CA THR A 40 8.32 -12.01 6.76
C THR A 40 9.10 -13.32 6.64
N LEU A 41 8.47 -14.39 6.16
CA LEU A 41 9.15 -15.66 5.90
C LEU A 41 10.16 -15.53 4.76
N GLU A 42 9.81 -14.83 3.69
CA GLU A 42 10.67 -14.57 2.53
C GLU A 42 12.00 -13.94 2.94
N ILE A 43 11.96 -12.97 3.85
CA ILE A 43 13.14 -12.21 4.26
C ILE A 43 13.88 -12.80 5.47
N SER A 44 13.28 -13.75 6.18
CA SER A 44 13.84 -14.29 7.43
C SER A 44 15.18 -15.00 7.18
N GLY A 45 16.23 -14.53 7.84
CA GLY A 45 17.57 -15.11 7.75
C GLY A 45 18.30 -14.86 6.41
N LYS A 46 17.74 -14.01 5.53
CA LYS A 46 18.36 -13.62 4.26
C LYS A 46 18.98 -12.22 4.38
N ASN A 47 20.12 -12.02 3.74
CA ASN A 47 20.69 -10.69 3.54
C ASN A 47 20.17 -10.12 2.22
N ILE A 48 19.01 -9.47 2.27
CA ILE A 48 18.38 -8.90 1.07
C ILE A 48 18.84 -7.44 0.92
N PRO A 49 19.26 -7.01 -0.28
CA PRO A 49 19.63 -5.62 -0.50
C PRO A 49 18.45 -4.70 -0.20
N ASN A 50 18.71 -3.46 0.24
CA ASN A 50 17.68 -2.45 0.43
C ASN A 50 17.16 -1.95 -0.94
N LYS A 51 16.40 -2.80 -1.64
CA LYS A 51 15.75 -2.55 -2.92
C LYS A 51 14.31 -3.10 -2.87
N ALA A 52 13.45 -2.59 -3.75
CA ALA A 52 12.18 -3.24 -4.00
C ALA A 52 12.41 -4.63 -4.62
N MET A 53 11.62 -5.62 -4.20
CA MET A 53 11.55 -6.94 -4.79
C MET A 53 10.30 -7.01 -5.64
N ASP A 54 10.49 -7.26 -6.93
CA ASP A 54 9.41 -7.49 -7.90
C ASP A 54 8.90 -8.93 -7.79
N LEU A 55 7.80 -9.25 -8.48
CA LEU A 55 7.16 -10.58 -8.44
C LEU A 55 8.10 -11.74 -8.84
N ASP A 56 9.05 -11.49 -9.74
CA ASP A 56 10.02 -12.49 -10.21
C ASP A 56 11.17 -12.73 -9.21
N ASP A 57 11.32 -11.86 -8.21
CA ASP A 57 12.41 -11.89 -7.22
C ASP A 57 12.02 -12.62 -5.92
N VAL A 58 10.77 -13.12 -5.81
CA VAL A 58 10.19 -13.69 -4.58
C VAL A 58 9.71 -15.13 -4.78
N SER A 59 9.39 -15.84 -3.69
CA SER A 59 8.81 -17.19 -3.81
C SER A 59 7.46 -17.18 -4.54
N ASP A 60 7.16 -18.28 -5.25
CA ASP A 60 5.91 -18.46 -6.01
C ASP A 60 4.66 -18.17 -5.16
N GLU A 61 4.61 -18.65 -3.90
CA GLU A 61 3.48 -18.43 -2.99
C GLU A 61 3.27 -16.94 -2.68
N LEU A 62 4.36 -16.19 -2.46
CA LEU A 62 4.27 -14.76 -2.22
C LEU A 62 3.93 -14.00 -3.51
N SER A 63 4.51 -14.42 -4.63
CA SER A 63 4.28 -13.84 -5.95
C SER A 63 2.80 -13.94 -6.35
N GLU A 64 2.22 -15.13 -6.29
CA GLU A 64 0.80 -15.39 -6.58
C GLU A 64 -0.11 -14.54 -5.69
N LYS A 65 0.19 -14.46 -4.38
CA LYS A 65 -0.59 -13.65 -3.44
C LYS A 65 -0.49 -12.15 -3.71
N MET A 66 0.69 -11.67 -4.11
CA MET A 66 0.91 -10.28 -4.48
C MET A 66 0.15 -9.92 -5.75
N GLU A 67 0.21 -10.79 -6.77
CA GLU A 67 -0.51 -10.63 -8.02
C GLU A 67 -2.04 -10.60 -7.80
N ASP A 68 -2.58 -11.56 -7.04
CA ASP A 68 -4.01 -11.63 -6.66
C ASP A 68 -4.52 -10.36 -5.95
N LEU A 69 -3.63 -9.66 -5.24
CA LEU A 69 -3.95 -8.42 -4.52
C LEU A 69 -3.65 -7.15 -5.33
N GLY A 70 -3.13 -7.29 -6.54
CA GLY A 70 -2.81 -6.20 -7.45
C GLY A 70 -1.51 -5.47 -7.12
N PHE A 71 -0.56 -6.14 -6.45
CA PHE A 71 0.75 -5.59 -6.12
C PHE A 71 1.80 -6.01 -7.14
N ARG A 72 2.66 -5.07 -7.56
CA ARG A 72 3.76 -5.34 -8.48
C ARG A 72 5.09 -5.63 -7.78
N SER A 73 5.27 -5.06 -6.59
CA SER A 73 6.51 -5.20 -5.85
C SER A 73 6.30 -4.85 -4.38
N PHE A 74 7.24 -5.28 -3.54
CA PHE A 74 7.28 -4.85 -2.16
C PHE A 74 8.70 -4.48 -1.71
N ARG A 75 8.77 -3.62 -0.71
CA ARG A 75 10.00 -3.30 0.01
C ARG A 75 9.76 -3.47 1.50
N PHE A 76 10.83 -3.68 2.24
CA PHE A 76 10.77 -3.78 3.69
C PHE A 76 11.90 -3.01 4.33
N GLU A 77 11.64 -2.52 5.54
CA GLU A 77 12.61 -1.79 6.36
C GLU A 77 12.61 -2.37 7.76
N SER A 78 13.79 -2.60 8.33
CA SER A 78 13.87 -2.99 9.74
C SER A 78 13.45 -1.84 10.64
N SER A 79 12.48 -2.07 11.51
CA SER A 79 12.10 -1.10 12.53
C SER A 79 12.97 -1.30 13.77
N ASN A 80 13.76 -0.29 14.11
CA ASN A 80 14.57 -0.29 15.34
C ASN A 80 13.81 0.25 16.55
N ASN A 81 12.60 0.80 16.34
CA ASN A 81 11.88 1.57 17.33
C ASN A 81 10.74 0.77 18.00
N CYS A 82 10.59 -0.50 17.67
CA CYS A 82 9.58 -1.36 18.28
C CYS A 82 9.91 -2.85 18.17
N ASN A 83 9.16 -3.66 18.92
CA ASN A 83 9.33 -5.12 18.96
C ASN A 83 8.96 -5.80 17.63
N GLU A 84 8.15 -5.16 16.80
CA GLU A 84 7.86 -5.62 15.45
C GLU A 84 9.03 -5.28 14.53
N LYS A 85 9.56 -6.31 13.85
CA LYS A 85 10.86 -6.21 13.20
C LYS A 85 10.84 -5.43 11.90
N TYR A 86 9.71 -5.38 11.20
CA TYR A 86 9.67 -4.90 9.82
C TYR A 86 8.45 -4.03 9.54
N ARG A 87 8.71 -2.96 8.80
CA ARG A 87 7.71 -2.25 7.99
C ARG A 87 7.70 -2.88 6.60
N PHE A 88 6.52 -3.12 6.05
CA PHE A 88 6.36 -3.57 4.67
C PHE A 88 5.59 -2.54 3.86
N SER A 89 6.02 -2.36 2.63
CA SER A 89 5.51 -1.36 1.69
C SER A 89 5.23 -2.06 0.37
N PHE A 90 3.95 -2.24 0.04
CA PHE A 90 3.49 -2.93 -1.16
C PHE A 90 3.05 -1.90 -2.19
N ILE A 91 3.67 -1.93 -3.37
CA ILE A 91 3.35 -0.99 -4.45
C ILE A 91 2.23 -1.60 -5.29
N ALA A 92 1.11 -0.89 -5.37
CA ALA A 92 -0.03 -1.29 -6.18
C ALA A 92 0.20 -1.00 -7.67
N TRP A 93 -0.41 -1.86 -8.50
CA TRP A 93 -0.39 -1.78 -9.95
C TRP A 93 -1.81 -1.93 -10.50
N GLU A 94 -2.58 -2.86 -9.93
CA GLU A 94 -3.97 -3.13 -10.27
C GLU A 94 -4.86 -3.11 -9.03
N ASP A 95 -6.19 -3.20 -9.21
CA ASP A 95 -7.20 -3.34 -8.15
C ASP A 95 -7.35 -2.18 -7.15
N TRP A 96 -6.39 -1.26 -7.10
CA TRP A 96 -6.41 -0.03 -6.33
C TRP A 96 -6.72 1.14 -7.28
N ASN A 97 -6.95 2.34 -6.75
CA ASN A 97 -7.27 3.51 -7.58
C ASN A 97 -6.06 4.04 -8.40
N THR A 98 -5.14 3.18 -8.85
CA THR A 98 -3.93 3.49 -9.63
C THR A 98 -4.23 4.08 -11.02
N ASP A 99 -5.38 3.76 -11.63
CA ASP A 99 -5.84 4.42 -12.86
C ASP A 99 -6.05 5.94 -12.69
N ASN A 100 -6.23 6.39 -11.45
CA ASN A 100 -6.60 7.78 -11.13
C ASN A 100 -5.67 8.42 -10.08
N LEU A 101 -4.63 7.71 -9.65
CA LEU A 101 -3.59 8.09 -8.70
C LEU A 101 -2.29 7.53 -9.28
N ASN A 102 -1.30 8.38 -9.59
CA ASN A 102 -0.08 7.93 -10.29
C ASN A 102 0.67 6.84 -9.51
N TYR A 103 0.56 6.85 -8.18
CA TYR A 103 1.18 5.87 -7.32
C TYR A 103 0.30 5.60 -6.10
N VAL A 104 0.11 4.32 -5.77
CA VAL A 104 -0.57 3.87 -4.56
C VAL A 104 0.30 2.83 -3.87
N GLU A 105 0.50 3.01 -2.57
CA GLU A 105 1.28 2.12 -1.74
C GLU A 105 0.48 1.72 -0.50
N ILE A 106 0.38 0.42 -0.26
CA ILE A 106 -0.27 -0.15 0.91
C ILE A 106 0.83 -0.54 1.90
N ILE A 107 0.78 0.02 3.10
CA ILE A 107 1.90 -0.04 4.04
C ILE A 107 1.43 -0.72 5.33
N TYR A 108 2.12 -1.78 5.72
CA TYR A 108 2.05 -2.37 7.06
C TYR A 108 3.16 -1.77 7.92
N SER A 109 2.78 -1.04 8.97
CA SER A 109 3.69 -0.33 9.86
C SER A 109 3.16 -0.29 11.31
N PRO A 110 3.38 -1.36 12.09
CA PRO A 110 2.76 -1.61 13.40
C PRO A 110 3.13 -0.62 14.51
N CYS A 111 4.12 0.23 14.25
CA CYS A 111 4.68 1.16 15.23
C CYS A 111 4.52 2.61 14.81
N ASP A 112 3.84 2.81 13.69
CA ASP A 112 3.65 4.11 13.08
C ASP A 112 2.26 4.64 13.44
N SER A 113 2.24 5.81 14.09
CA SER A 113 1.00 6.47 14.48
C SER A 113 0.09 6.82 13.31
N GLU A 114 0.65 6.92 12.09
CA GLU A 114 -0.10 7.18 10.86
C GLU A 114 -1.01 6.01 10.46
N THR A 115 -0.80 4.82 11.02
CA THR A 115 -1.67 3.65 10.77
C THR A 115 -2.95 3.68 11.59
N LYS A 116 -3.08 4.60 12.56
CA LYS A 116 -4.30 4.71 13.37
C LYS A 116 -5.51 4.96 12.49
N LYS A 117 -6.61 4.26 12.76
CA LYS A 117 -7.85 4.40 11.98
C LYS A 117 -8.32 5.86 11.98
N GLY A 118 -8.50 6.41 10.79
CA GLY A 118 -8.94 7.80 10.61
C GLY A 118 -7.82 8.84 10.72
N PHE A 119 -6.56 8.41 10.85
CA PHE A 119 -5.44 9.30 10.59
C PHE A 119 -5.49 9.75 9.13
N HIS A 120 -5.27 11.04 8.90
CA HIS A 120 -5.19 11.62 7.57
C HIS A 120 -4.12 12.72 7.58
N SER A 121 -3.19 12.64 6.64
CA SER A 121 -2.19 13.67 6.40
C SER A 121 -2.13 13.96 4.91
N PHE A 122 -2.18 15.23 4.55
CA PHE A 122 -2.09 15.70 3.17
C PHE A 122 -1.08 16.85 3.12
N ASP A 123 -0.12 16.77 2.19
CA ASP A 123 0.97 17.75 2.07
C ASP A 123 0.55 19.05 1.37
N GLY A 124 -0.70 19.14 0.90
CA GLY A 124 -1.22 20.31 0.20
C GLY A 124 -1.07 20.25 -1.32
N GLY A 125 -0.52 19.17 -1.87
CA GLY A 125 -0.30 19.03 -3.30
C GLY A 125 -0.53 17.63 -3.81
N HIS A 126 0.33 16.69 -3.42
CA HIS A 126 0.52 15.47 -4.20
C HIS A 126 0.48 14.20 -3.37
N ILE A 127 0.94 14.26 -2.12
CA ILE A 127 1.04 13.09 -1.24
C ILE A 127 -0.07 13.13 -0.20
N ASP A 128 -0.76 12.01 -0.10
CA ASP A 128 -1.78 11.78 0.90
C ASP A 128 -1.54 10.44 1.62
N VAL A 129 -1.73 10.45 2.94
CA VAL A 129 -1.59 9.30 3.83
C VAL A 129 -2.86 9.12 4.64
N PHE A 130 -3.47 7.93 4.52
CA PHE A 130 -4.64 7.53 5.30
C PHE A 130 -4.37 6.31 6.16
N GLY A 131 -4.61 6.44 7.46
CA GLY A 131 -4.55 5.33 8.42
C GLY A 131 -5.81 4.50 8.42
N ALA A 132 -5.67 3.21 8.12
CA ALA A 132 -6.79 2.26 8.04
C ALA A 132 -7.04 1.51 9.36
N GLY A 133 -6.19 1.70 10.38
CA GLY A 133 -6.18 0.91 11.60
C GLY A 133 -5.57 -0.48 11.40
N GLY A 134 -5.32 -1.18 12.51
CA GLY A 134 -4.72 -2.52 12.48
C GLY A 134 -3.37 -2.54 11.77
N ASP A 135 -2.55 -1.53 12.02
CA ASP A 135 -1.18 -1.41 11.52
C ASP A 135 -1.06 -1.14 10.01
N TRP A 136 -2.17 -0.83 9.33
CA TRP A 136 -2.19 -0.50 7.91
C TRP A 136 -2.42 0.98 7.65
N LYS A 137 -1.73 1.51 6.64
CA LYS A 137 -2.02 2.81 6.03
C LYS A 137 -1.90 2.73 4.51
N ILE A 138 -2.50 3.69 3.83
CA ILE A 138 -2.41 3.89 2.38
C ILE A 138 -1.65 5.18 2.17
N LEU A 139 -0.59 5.13 1.37
CA LEU A 139 0.03 6.31 0.79
C LEU A 139 -0.42 6.39 -0.66
N SER A 140 -0.78 7.58 -1.11
CA SER A 140 -1.03 7.84 -2.53
C SER A 140 -0.31 9.10 -2.94
N ASP A 141 0.19 9.06 -4.15
CA ASP A 141 0.94 10.14 -4.76
C ASP A 141 0.37 10.39 -6.17
N THR A 142 0.09 11.66 -6.46
CA THR A 142 -0.52 12.13 -7.70
C THR A 142 0.46 12.83 -8.65
N ASP A 143 1.72 13.02 -8.25
CA ASP A 143 2.78 13.63 -9.07
C ASP A 143 4.00 12.73 -9.30
N PHE A 144 4.03 11.53 -8.70
CA PHE A 144 5.05 10.52 -8.99
C PHE A 144 5.09 10.17 -10.48
N ILE A 145 6.13 10.62 -11.19
CA ILE A 145 6.43 10.38 -12.62
C ILE A 145 7.82 9.79 -12.74
#